data_AF-A0A9W9X3P0-F1
#
_entry.id   AF-A0A9W9X3P0-F1
#
_cell.length_a   1.000
_cell.length_b   1.000
_cell.length_c   1.000
_cell.angle_alpha   90.00
_cell.angle_beta   90.00
_cell.angle_gamma   90.00
#
_symmetry.space_group_name_H-M   'P 1'
#
loop_
_entity.id
_entity.type
_entity.pdbx_description
1 polymer ?
#
loop_
_entity_poly.entity_id
_entity_poly.type
_entity_poly.pdbx_seq_one_letter_code
_entity_poly.pdbx_strand_id
1 'polypeptide(L)'
;MYLLFDILQLRRSSLGNAFLVKRRHWRSAAHDIASLTVDQLEKAAQDVKAGQNVEDPVIQRLQQHIVTIGMRIPGSFSQKLRMRSEIRGLIVRHGMPAFWITINPSDLRNHLVLILAGVEFPVDDLGAINAAIRDAVATSNPVAVADFFHCVCQAILRGLLATDTGHIGALGDLSNHYGVVETNGRGMLHMHAILWVRGNLAFTTLRNRVLGDTEFAARLIRYLEATIVQGIDESVPHDPEVNLPSTPPSAKERETDAEFFLGLSYDSNSVARRTQIHSRHHHSTCFKYRQRGPGKDACRFGMPRDLVPTSKVDEFGLIHLARNHAWTNPWNPAIASCVRSNHDISWIPTVSKSLSLIYYITDYATKDDVSPWQMVAKAALLKQRIERAEAAELPTRTDLRLRDKGLDNFALRCFNTLTRSGDKRRPGGKHLAQLTNPLHDQL
;
A
#
# COMPACT_ATOMS: atom_id res chain seq x y z
N MET A 1 4.46 -9.44 18.25
CA MET A 1 3.96 -9.95 16.95
C MET A 1 4.94 -9.69 15.80
N TYR A 2 5.39 -8.45 15.57
CA TYR A 2 6.39 -8.13 14.54
C TYR A 2 7.68 -8.95 14.62
N LEU A 3 8.22 -9.18 15.83
CA LEU A 3 9.38 -10.05 16.02
C LEU A 3 9.13 -11.51 15.58
N LEU A 4 7.94 -12.06 15.85
CA LEU A 4 7.61 -13.43 15.46
C LEU A 4 7.44 -13.54 13.94
N PHE A 5 6.81 -12.52 13.32
CA PHE A 5 6.71 -12.41 11.87
C PHE A 5 8.10 -12.31 11.22
N ASP A 6 8.99 -11.49 11.78
CA ASP A 6 10.37 -11.36 11.31
C ASP A 6 11.14 -12.68 11.47
N ILE A 7 10.97 -13.39 12.59
CA ILE A 7 11.56 -14.72 12.80
C ILE A 7 11.00 -15.72 11.77
N LEU A 8 9.70 -15.70 11.48
CA LEU A 8 9.08 -16.58 10.48
C LEU A 8 9.52 -16.22 9.06
N GLN A 9 9.64 -14.94 8.73
CA GLN A 9 10.18 -14.44 7.47
C GLN A 9 11.65 -14.85 7.31
N LEU A 10 12.47 -14.61 8.32
CA LEU A 10 13.88 -15.01 8.35
C LEU A 10 14.01 -16.52 8.20
N ARG A 11 13.25 -17.31 8.97
CA ARG A 11 13.25 -18.77 8.88
C ARG A 11 12.83 -19.25 7.48
N ARG A 12 11.74 -18.72 6.91
CA ARG A 12 11.29 -19.04 5.55
C ARG A 12 12.32 -18.62 4.51
N SER A 13 12.98 -17.48 4.69
CA SER A 13 14.03 -17.00 3.80
C SER A 13 15.28 -17.88 3.88
N SER A 14 15.72 -18.24 5.08
CA SER A 14 16.91 -19.07 5.32
C SER A 14 16.71 -20.52 4.89
N LEU A 15 15.50 -21.07 5.01
CA LEU A 15 15.21 -22.48 4.69
C LEU A 15 14.60 -22.68 3.30
N GLY A 16 13.93 -21.67 2.75
CA GLY A 16 13.12 -21.78 1.52
C GLY A 16 13.73 -21.12 0.28
N ASN A 17 14.80 -20.34 0.43
CA ASN A 17 15.46 -19.71 -0.70
C ASN A 17 16.69 -20.51 -1.14
N ALA A 18 16.54 -21.21 -2.25
CA ALA A 18 17.64 -21.84 -2.95
C ALA A 18 18.03 -21.01 -4.18
N PHE A 19 19.33 -21.01 -4.48
CA PHE A 19 19.87 -20.39 -5.67
C PHE A 19 19.43 -21.17 -6.91
N LEU A 20 18.53 -20.58 -7.72
CA LEU A 20 18.02 -21.24 -8.92
C LEU A 20 18.86 -20.86 -10.14
N VAL A 21 19.79 -21.74 -10.49
CA VAL A 21 20.61 -21.61 -11.69
C VAL A 21 20.51 -22.87 -12.53
N LYS A 22 20.36 -22.69 -13.86
CA LYS A 22 20.38 -23.83 -14.79
C LYS A 22 21.67 -24.61 -14.58
N ARG A 23 21.60 -25.95 -14.49
CA ARG A 23 22.75 -26.82 -14.20
C ARG A 23 24.01 -26.49 -15.02
N ARG A 24 23.84 -26.15 -16.31
CA ARG A 24 24.92 -25.75 -17.22
C ARG A 24 25.67 -24.47 -16.81
N HIS A 25 25.05 -23.59 -16.03
CA HIS A 25 25.62 -22.31 -15.58
C HIS A 25 26.09 -22.35 -14.11
N TRP A 26 25.90 -23.47 -13.39
CA TRP A 26 26.24 -23.56 -11.96
C TRP A 26 27.72 -23.26 -11.68
N ARG A 27 28.63 -23.87 -12.43
CA ARG A 27 30.09 -23.67 -12.24
C ARG A 27 30.48 -22.20 -12.42
N SER A 28 29.96 -21.55 -13.46
CA SER A 28 30.22 -20.13 -13.72
C SER A 28 29.66 -19.27 -12.60
N ALA A 29 28.40 -19.47 -12.20
CA ALA A 29 27.77 -18.66 -11.16
C ALA A 29 28.45 -18.84 -9.79
N ALA A 30 28.90 -20.06 -9.46
CA ALA A 30 29.65 -20.33 -8.23
C ALA A 30 31.02 -19.64 -8.25
N HIS A 31 31.75 -19.71 -9.37
CA HIS A 31 33.03 -19.03 -9.55
C HIS A 31 32.87 -17.50 -9.45
N ASP A 32 31.89 -16.95 -10.15
CA ASP A 32 31.56 -15.52 -10.13
C ASP A 32 31.34 -15.02 -8.70
N ILE A 33 30.50 -15.72 -7.92
CA ILE A 33 30.24 -15.35 -6.52
C ILE A 33 31.51 -15.43 -5.66
N ALA A 34 32.33 -16.48 -5.85
CA ALA A 34 33.57 -16.65 -5.11
C ALA A 34 34.59 -15.54 -5.42
N SER A 35 34.65 -15.11 -6.68
CA SER A 35 35.59 -14.10 -7.18
C SER A 35 35.26 -12.65 -6.79
N LEU A 36 34.07 -12.39 -6.25
CA LEU A 36 33.64 -11.04 -5.84
C LEU A 36 34.55 -10.48 -4.75
N THR A 37 35.10 -9.28 -4.99
CA THR A 37 35.87 -8.53 -4.00
C THR A 37 35.01 -7.47 -3.31
N VAL A 38 35.45 -7.02 -2.13
CA VAL A 38 34.81 -5.92 -1.39
C VAL A 38 34.78 -4.64 -2.25
N ASP A 39 35.91 -4.30 -2.90
CA ASP A 39 36.03 -3.08 -3.72
C ASP A 39 35.04 -3.06 -4.89
N GLN A 40 34.87 -4.20 -5.58
CA GLN A 40 33.88 -4.32 -6.66
C GLN A 40 32.46 -4.05 -6.16
N LEU A 41 32.11 -4.60 -4.99
CA LEU A 41 30.79 -4.43 -4.39
C LEU A 41 30.57 -2.99 -3.89
N GLU A 42 31.57 -2.37 -3.27
CA GLU A 42 31.48 -0.99 -2.79
C GLU A 42 31.36 0.01 -3.95
N LYS A 43 32.17 -0.15 -5.00
CA LYS A 43 32.07 0.65 -6.23
C LYS A 43 30.68 0.52 -6.84
N ALA A 44 30.20 -0.71 -7.03
CA ALA A 44 28.88 -0.93 -7.58
C ALA A 44 27.75 -0.34 -6.70
N ALA A 45 27.90 -0.37 -5.37
CA ALA A 45 26.94 0.28 -4.49
C ALA A 45 26.92 1.80 -4.68
N GLN A 46 28.08 2.42 -4.93
CA GLN A 46 28.17 3.85 -5.25
C GLN A 46 27.54 4.17 -6.61
N ASP A 47 27.86 3.39 -7.65
CA ASP A 47 27.33 3.55 -9.00
C ASP A 47 25.79 3.48 -8.98
N VAL A 48 25.22 2.44 -8.35
CA VAL A 48 23.76 2.29 -8.22
C VAL A 48 23.14 3.43 -7.41
N LYS A 49 23.83 3.90 -6.35
CA LYS A 49 23.35 5.03 -5.54
C LYS A 49 23.36 6.35 -6.34
N ALA A 50 24.31 6.51 -7.26
CA ALA A 50 24.40 7.63 -8.18
C ALA A 50 23.45 7.51 -9.39
N GLY A 51 22.71 6.39 -9.51
CA GLY A 51 21.84 6.11 -10.65
C GLY A 51 22.61 5.75 -11.93
N GLN A 52 23.88 5.38 -11.80
CA GLN A 52 24.73 4.94 -12.90
C GLN A 52 24.53 3.45 -13.17
N ASN A 53 24.79 3.04 -14.42
CA ASN A 53 24.76 1.63 -14.77
C ASN A 53 26.00 0.92 -14.20
N VAL A 54 25.78 -0.24 -13.59
CA VAL A 54 26.88 -1.11 -13.18
C VAL A 54 27.35 -1.89 -14.39
N GLU A 55 28.58 -1.65 -14.86
CA GLU A 55 29.13 -2.33 -16.03
C GLU A 55 29.74 -3.71 -15.73
N ASP A 56 30.12 -3.96 -14.47
CA ASP A 56 30.74 -5.23 -14.07
C ASP A 56 29.74 -6.40 -14.24
N PRO A 57 30.00 -7.35 -15.17
CA PRO A 57 29.06 -8.42 -15.48
C PRO A 57 28.90 -9.43 -14.33
N VAL A 58 29.90 -9.57 -13.46
CA VAL A 58 29.83 -10.42 -12.25
C VAL A 58 28.85 -9.80 -11.26
N ILE A 59 28.92 -8.48 -11.07
CA ILE A 59 27.99 -7.75 -10.21
C ILE A 59 26.57 -7.76 -10.78
N GLN A 60 26.41 -7.56 -12.09
CA GLN A 60 25.10 -7.65 -12.74
C GLN A 60 24.46 -9.04 -12.51
N ARG A 61 25.24 -10.12 -12.65
CA ARG A 61 24.77 -11.48 -12.35
C ARG A 61 24.40 -11.64 -10.87
N LEU A 62 25.22 -11.14 -9.95
CA LEU A 62 24.89 -11.15 -8.52
C LEU A 62 23.56 -10.44 -8.24
N GLN A 63 23.34 -9.25 -8.81
CA GLN A 63 22.09 -8.51 -8.67
C GLN A 63 20.89 -9.31 -9.19
N GLN A 64 21.01 -9.94 -10.36
CA GLN A 64 19.97 -10.83 -10.90
C GLN A 64 19.64 -11.99 -9.96
N HIS A 65 20.65 -12.60 -9.35
CA HIS A 65 20.45 -13.68 -8.39
C HIS A 65 19.77 -13.20 -7.09
N ILE A 66 20.20 -12.05 -6.54
CA ILE A 66 19.57 -11.42 -5.37
C ILE A 66 18.10 -11.13 -5.65
N VAL A 67 17.80 -10.57 -6.84
CA VAL A 67 16.42 -10.31 -7.26
C VAL A 67 15.63 -11.61 -7.33
N THR A 68 16.19 -12.66 -7.93
CA THR A 68 15.52 -13.95 -8.09
C THR A 68 15.14 -14.59 -6.76
N ILE A 69 16.06 -14.54 -5.78
CA ILE A 69 15.80 -15.02 -4.42
C ILE A 69 14.75 -14.13 -3.73
N GLY A 70 14.92 -12.81 -3.83
CA GLY A 70 14.03 -11.84 -3.21
C GLY A 70 12.58 -11.99 -3.65
N MET A 71 12.31 -12.43 -4.90
CA MET A 71 10.94 -12.58 -5.43
C MET A 71 10.03 -13.46 -4.58
N ARG A 72 10.59 -14.36 -3.76
CA ARG A 72 9.83 -15.27 -2.88
C ARG A 72 9.60 -14.71 -1.47
N ILE A 73 10.27 -13.62 -1.12
CA ILE A 73 10.22 -13.01 0.21
C ILE A 73 9.07 -12.00 0.26
N PRO A 74 8.03 -12.21 1.09
CA PRO A 74 6.94 -11.25 1.25
C PRO A 74 7.41 -9.87 1.69
N GLY A 75 6.89 -8.80 1.07
CA GLY A 75 7.26 -7.42 1.31
C GLY A 75 8.54 -6.96 0.61
N SER A 76 9.33 -7.87 0.03
CA SER A 76 10.61 -7.50 -0.58
C SER A 76 10.44 -6.64 -1.83
N PHE A 77 11.46 -5.83 -2.16
CA PHE A 77 11.52 -5.10 -3.42
C PHE A 77 11.33 -6.01 -4.65
N SER A 78 11.92 -7.20 -4.62
CA SER A 78 11.84 -8.15 -5.73
C SER A 78 10.47 -8.81 -5.86
N GLN A 79 9.74 -9.02 -4.77
CA GLN A 79 8.34 -9.46 -4.86
C GLN A 79 7.51 -8.41 -5.61
N LYS A 80 7.78 -7.12 -5.40
CA LYS A 80 7.09 -6.02 -6.10
C LYS A 80 7.35 -6.04 -7.61
N LEU A 81 8.58 -6.38 -8.03
CA LEU A 81 8.90 -6.64 -9.44
C LEU A 81 8.10 -7.82 -10.01
N ARG A 82 7.91 -8.89 -9.23
CA ARG A 82 7.08 -10.04 -9.61
C ARG A 82 5.62 -9.62 -9.78
N MET A 83 5.05 -8.89 -8.82
CA MET A 83 3.68 -8.37 -8.91
C MET A 83 3.47 -7.49 -10.16
N ARG A 84 4.46 -6.66 -10.50
CA ARG A 84 4.43 -5.87 -11.75
C ARG A 84 4.35 -6.75 -12.99
N SER A 85 5.12 -7.83 -13.04
CA SER A 85 5.08 -8.81 -14.14
C SER A 85 3.76 -9.57 -14.18
N GLU A 86 3.17 -9.91 -13.02
CA GLU A 86 1.85 -10.54 -12.91
C GLU A 86 0.76 -9.61 -13.49
N ILE A 87 0.74 -8.33 -13.10
CA ILE A 87 -0.18 -7.33 -13.66
C ILE A 87 -0.01 -7.19 -15.18
N ARG A 88 1.23 -7.15 -15.68
CA ARG A 88 1.49 -7.12 -17.13
C ARG A 88 0.96 -8.36 -17.84
N GLY A 89 1.13 -9.53 -17.24
CA GLY A 89 0.57 -10.78 -17.76
C GLY A 89 -0.95 -10.76 -17.81
N LEU A 90 -1.60 -10.21 -16.79
CA LEU A 90 -3.06 -10.01 -16.78
C LEU A 90 -3.51 -9.04 -17.87
N ILE A 91 -2.75 -7.98 -18.15
CA ILE A 91 -3.06 -7.06 -19.25
C ILE A 91 -2.96 -7.74 -20.61
N VAL A 92 -1.93 -8.56 -20.81
CA VAL A 92 -1.79 -9.35 -22.05
C VAL A 92 -2.94 -10.34 -22.22
N ARG A 93 -3.40 -10.96 -21.13
CA ARG A 93 -4.46 -11.98 -21.15
C ARG A 93 -5.87 -11.41 -21.24
N HIS A 94 -6.17 -10.36 -20.47
CA HIS A 94 -7.52 -9.83 -20.25
C HIS A 94 -7.74 -8.44 -20.86
N GLY A 95 -6.73 -7.89 -21.53
CA GLY A 95 -6.76 -6.51 -22.03
C GLY A 95 -6.58 -5.50 -20.91
N MET A 96 -7.04 -4.27 -21.14
CA MET A 96 -6.80 -3.17 -20.21
C MET A 96 -7.74 -3.23 -19.00
N PRO A 97 -7.26 -2.97 -17.78
CA PRO A 97 -8.15 -2.79 -16.63
C PRO A 97 -9.05 -1.57 -16.86
N ALA A 98 -10.28 -1.64 -16.37
CA ALA A 98 -11.26 -0.57 -16.51
C ALA A 98 -11.23 0.39 -15.32
N PHE A 99 -11.00 -0.11 -14.11
CA PHE A 99 -11.00 0.70 -12.89
C PHE A 99 -9.76 0.47 -12.04
N TRP A 100 -9.37 1.51 -11.33
CA TRP A 100 -8.52 1.45 -10.16
C TRP A 100 -9.32 1.87 -8.94
N ILE A 101 -9.13 1.17 -7.82
CA ILE A 101 -9.74 1.51 -6.54
C ILE A 101 -8.71 1.48 -5.42
N THR A 102 -8.93 2.29 -4.39
CA THR A 102 -8.29 2.13 -3.08
C THR A 102 -9.36 1.79 -2.05
N ILE A 103 -9.14 0.73 -1.28
CA ILE A 103 -10.00 0.36 -0.14
C ILE A 103 -9.20 0.60 1.15
N ASN A 104 -9.70 1.48 2.01
CA ASN A 104 -9.04 1.88 3.25
C ASN A 104 -10.04 1.82 4.42
N PRO A 105 -10.44 0.61 4.86
CA PRO A 105 -11.42 0.44 5.92
C PRO A 105 -10.84 0.95 7.24
N SER A 106 -11.64 1.67 8.02
CA SER A 106 -11.18 2.26 9.29
C SER A 106 -11.27 1.22 10.41
N ASP A 107 -10.14 0.62 10.76
CA ASP A 107 -9.98 -0.30 11.89
C ASP A 107 -10.41 0.32 13.23
N LEU A 108 -9.96 1.54 13.54
CA LEU A 108 -10.27 2.23 14.81
C LEU A 108 -11.74 2.61 15.00
N ARG A 109 -12.53 2.62 13.92
CA ARG A 109 -13.94 3.02 13.93
C ARG A 109 -14.89 1.86 13.63
N ASN A 110 -14.37 0.67 13.35
CA ASN A 110 -15.19 -0.48 12.98
C ASN A 110 -15.25 -1.52 14.11
N HIS A 111 -16.46 -1.79 14.59
CA HIS A 111 -16.71 -2.72 15.70
C HIS A 111 -16.32 -4.17 15.38
N LEU A 112 -16.22 -4.54 14.10
CA LEU A 112 -15.77 -5.87 13.70
C LEU A 112 -14.35 -6.18 14.22
N VAL A 113 -13.50 -5.17 14.42
CA VAL A 113 -12.18 -5.35 15.04
C VAL A 113 -12.30 -5.84 16.49
N LEU A 114 -13.25 -5.30 17.25
CA LEU A 114 -13.50 -5.70 18.64
C LEU A 114 -14.04 -7.13 18.73
N ILE A 115 -14.99 -7.46 17.84
CA ILE A 115 -15.58 -8.80 17.74
C ILE A 115 -14.48 -9.83 17.43
N LEU A 116 -13.65 -9.56 16.42
CA LEU A 116 -12.54 -10.44 16.04
C LEU A 116 -11.44 -10.50 17.11
N ALA A 117 -11.28 -9.46 17.92
CA ALA A 117 -10.38 -9.47 19.06
C ALA A 117 -10.94 -10.22 20.29
N GLY A 118 -12.18 -10.73 20.22
CA GLY A 118 -12.83 -11.45 21.31
C GLY A 118 -13.28 -10.56 22.46
N VAL A 119 -13.49 -9.26 22.21
CA VAL A 119 -14.01 -8.34 23.22
C VAL A 119 -15.52 -8.54 23.33
N GLU A 120 -15.97 -8.99 24.50
CA GLU A 120 -17.40 -9.06 24.82
C GLU A 120 -17.91 -7.65 25.12
N PHE A 121 -18.97 -7.22 24.43
CA PHE A 121 -19.65 -5.98 24.70
C PHE A 121 -21.17 -6.14 24.48
N PRO A 122 -22.02 -5.40 25.23
CA PRO A 122 -23.46 -5.41 25.00
C PRO A 122 -23.76 -4.93 23.58
N VAL A 123 -24.50 -5.72 22.80
CA VAL A 123 -24.87 -5.42 21.41
C VAL A 123 -25.62 -4.09 21.29
N ASP A 124 -26.25 -3.64 22.37
CA ASP A 124 -27.06 -2.42 22.45
C ASP A 124 -26.26 -1.13 22.70
N ASP A 125 -24.97 -1.21 23.05
CA ASP A 125 -24.15 -0.05 23.45
C ASP A 125 -22.91 0.15 22.56
N LEU A 126 -23.07 -0.14 21.26
CA LEU A 126 -22.03 0.02 20.23
C LEU A 126 -21.49 1.46 20.14
N GLY A 127 -22.30 2.46 20.49
CA GLY A 127 -21.91 3.87 20.47
C GLY A 127 -20.97 4.29 21.61
N ALA A 128 -21.11 3.67 22.80
CA ALA A 128 -20.43 4.12 24.01
C ALA A 128 -19.07 3.47 24.26
N ILE A 129 -18.65 2.50 23.44
CA ILE A 129 -17.28 1.94 23.56
C ILE A 129 -16.31 3.09 23.33
N ASN A 130 -15.62 3.50 24.39
CA ASN A 130 -14.70 4.62 24.37
C ASN A 130 -13.64 4.39 23.28
N ALA A 131 -13.33 5.44 22.50
CA ALA A 131 -12.27 5.41 21.51
C ALA A 131 -10.95 4.86 22.07
N ALA A 132 -10.69 5.07 23.36
CA ALA A 132 -9.55 4.51 24.08
C ALA A 132 -9.53 2.96 24.12
N ILE A 133 -10.67 2.29 24.26
CA ILE A 133 -10.76 0.83 24.27
C ILE A 133 -10.49 0.28 22.86
N ARG A 134 -11.06 0.91 21.82
CA ARG A 134 -10.79 0.54 20.42
C ARG A 134 -9.31 0.71 20.06
N ASP A 135 -8.70 1.81 20.47
CA ASP A 135 -7.28 2.07 20.23
C ASP A 135 -6.37 1.07 20.97
N ALA A 136 -6.68 0.76 22.22
CA ALA A 136 -5.97 -0.25 23.00
C ALA A 136 -6.08 -1.65 22.38
N VAL A 137 -7.26 -2.04 21.88
CA VAL A 137 -7.49 -3.33 21.23
C VAL A 137 -6.77 -3.43 19.88
N ALA A 138 -6.87 -2.40 19.03
CA ALA A 138 -6.18 -2.38 17.74
C ALA A 138 -4.65 -2.44 17.92
N THR A 139 -4.13 -1.80 18.96
CA THR A 139 -2.70 -1.81 19.30
C THR A 139 -2.25 -3.15 19.92
N SER A 140 -3.09 -3.77 20.75
CA SER A 140 -2.76 -5.00 21.47
C SER A 140 -3.00 -6.28 20.66
N ASN A 141 -3.87 -6.25 19.65
CA ASN A 141 -4.17 -7.40 18.78
C ASN A 141 -4.08 -7.07 17.27
N PRO A 142 -2.86 -6.96 16.71
CA PRO A 142 -2.67 -6.68 15.29
C PRO A 142 -3.17 -7.81 14.36
N VAL A 143 -3.35 -9.04 14.85
CA VAL A 143 -3.95 -10.14 14.06
C VAL A 143 -5.42 -9.86 13.81
N ALA A 144 -6.18 -9.46 14.83
CA ALA A 144 -7.58 -9.09 14.66
C ALA A 144 -7.77 -7.93 13.67
N VAL A 145 -6.84 -6.95 13.65
CA VAL A 145 -6.83 -5.87 12.67
C VAL A 145 -6.56 -6.39 11.25
N ALA A 146 -5.62 -7.32 11.08
CA ALA A 146 -5.31 -7.93 9.79
C ALA A 146 -6.47 -8.81 9.27
N ASP A 147 -7.10 -9.59 10.16
CA ASP A 147 -8.25 -10.43 9.83
C ASP A 147 -9.47 -9.58 9.47
N PHE A 148 -9.73 -8.51 10.23
CA PHE A 148 -10.73 -7.50 9.90
C PHE A 148 -10.53 -6.97 8.49
N PHE A 149 -9.31 -6.48 8.21
CA PHE A 149 -8.97 -5.92 6.90
C PHE A 149 -9.17 -6.96 5.78
N HIS A 150 -8.70 -8.19 5.98
CA HIS A 150 -8.86 -9.27 5.02
C HIS A 150 -10.33 -9.58 4.74
N CYS A 151 -11.13 -9.75 5.79
CA CYS A 151 -12.56 -10.03 5.70
C CYS A 151 -13.30 -8.93 4.95
N VAL A 152 -13.05 -7.66 5.28
CA VAL A 152 -13.68 -6.52 4.60
C VAL A 152 -13.27 -6.46 3.13
N CYS A 153 -11.99 -6.61 2.81
CA CYS A 153 -11.54 -6.63 1.40
C CYS A 153 -12.18 -7.78 0.61
N GLN A 154 -12.28 -8.98 1.18
CA GLN A 154 -12.94 -10.12 0.52
C GLN A 154 -14.44 -9.90 0.34
N ALA A 155 -15.12 -9.36 1.36
CA ALA A 155 -16.54 -9.02 1.27
C ALA A 155 -16.81 -7.98 0.18
N ILE A 156 -15.92 -6.99 0.01
CA ILE A 156 -16.05 -6.01 -1.06
C ILE A 156 -15.77 -6.66 -2.41
N LEU A 157 -14.64 -7.34 -2.59
CA LEU A 157 -14.27 -7.90 -3.90
C LEU A 157 -15.25 -8.96 -4.38
N ARG A 158 -15.58 -9.94 -3.53
CA ARG A 158 -16.46 -11.07 -3.91
C ARG A 158 -17.94 -10.80 -3.70
N GLY A 159 -18.30 -10.07 -2.65
CA GLY A 159 -19.69 -9.78 -2.34
C GLY A 159 -20.22 -8.57 -3.11
N LEU A 160 -19.63 -7.40 -2.90
CA LEU A 160 -20.13 -6.14 -3.46
C LEU A 160 -19.79 -5.99 -4.96
N LEU A 161 -18.55 -6.32 -5.32
CA LEU A 161 -18.03 -6.16 -6.67
C LEU A 161 -18.18 -7.41 -7.53
N ALA A 162 -18.51 -8.56 -6.90
CA ALA A 162 -18.75 -9.83 -7.56
C ALA A 162 -17.60 -10.27 -8.50
N THR A 163 -16.35 -9.91 -8.18
CA THR A 163 -15.20 -10.16 -9.07
C THR A 163 -14.95 -11.65 -9.27
N ASP A 164 -14.90 -12.06 -10.55
CA ASP A 164 -14.66 -13.46 -10.96
C ASP A 164 -15.68 -14.45 -10.38
N THR A 165 -16.91 -13.99 -10.13
CA THR A 165 -18.01 -14.82 -9.63
C THR A 165 -19.02 -15.22 -10.73
N GLY A 166 -18.97 -14.56 -11.88
CA GLY A 166 -19.98 -14.70 -12.96
C GLY A 166 -21.25 -13.88 -12.74
N HIS A 167 -21.36 -13.16 -11.62
CA HIS A 167 -22.46 -12.24 -11.33
C HIS A 167 -22.08 -10.78 -11.62
N ILE A 168 -23.09 -9.94 -11.86
CA ILE A 168 -22.92 -8.49 -12.02
C ILE A 168 -22.84 -7.86 -10.62
N GLY A 169 -21.73 -7.17 -10.35
CA GLY A 169 -21.53 -6.42 -9.10
C GLY A 169 -21.79 -4.92 -9.25
N ALA A 170 -21.48 -4.17 -8.20
CA ALA A 170 -21.73 -2.71 -8.13
C ALA A 170 -21.02 -1.86 -9.20
N LEU A 171 -20.00 -2.41 -9.86
CA LEU A 171 -19.29 -1.75 -10.98
C LEU A 171 -19.54 -2.44 -12.32
N GLY A 172 -20.51 -3.37 -12.41
CA GLY A 172 -20.77 -4.17 -13.60
C GLY A 172 -20.21 -5.61 -13.52
N ASP A 173 -20.13 -6.29 -14.67
CA ASP A 173 -19.56 -7.64 -14.78
C ASP A 173 -18.02 -7.57 -14.74
N LEU A 174 -17.46 -7.84 -13.55
CA LEU A 174 -16.02 -7.85 -13.34
C LEU A 174 -15.44 -9.26 -13.50
N SER A 175 -14.67 -9.43 -14.57
CA SER A 175 -14.02 -10.69 -14.93
C SER A 175 -12.72 -10.99 -14.18
N ASN A 176 -12.05 -9.98 -13.63
CA ASN A 176 -10.80 -10.17 -12.88
C ASN A 176 -10.47 -8.97 -11.98
N HIS A 177 -9.62 -9.17 -11.00
CA HIS A 177 -9.02 -8.12 -10.19
C HIS A 177 -7.59 -8.47 -9.78
N TYR A 178 -6.78 -7.45 -9.50
CA TYR A 178 -5.47 -7.62 -8.89
C TYR A 178 -5.31 -6.59 -7.77
N GLY A 179 -5.13 -7.06 -6.54
CA GLY A 179 -5.02 -6.24 -5.34
C GLY A 179 -3.63 -6.30 -4.71
N VAL A 180 -3.13 -5.16 -4.26
CA VAL A 180 -1.88 -5.02 -3.50
C VAL A 180 -2.19 -4.34 -2.17
N VAL A 181 -1.74 -4.95 -1.08
CA VAL A 181 -1.98 -4.47 0.28
C VAL A 181 -0.73 -3.77 0.80
N GLU A 182 -0.93 -2.62 1.44
CA GLU A 182 0.11 -1.79 2.01
C GLU A 182 -0.30 -1.23 3.37
N THR A 183 0.68 -0.93 4.20
CA THR A 183 0.44 -0.08 5.38
C THR A 183 0.46 1.37 4.94
N ASN A 184 -0.58 2.15 5.26
CA ASN A 184 -0.41 3.59 5.29
C ASN A 184 0.60 3.88 6.42
N GLY A 185 1.51 4.84 6.26
CA GLY A 185 2.67 5.03 7.17
C GLY A 185 2.34 5.35 8.65
N ARG A 186 1.11 5.12 9.08
CA ARG A 186 0.59 5.16 10.46
C ARG A 186 0.22 3.76 10.99
N GLY A 187 0.48 2.69 10.23
CA GLY A 187 0.28 1.30 10.64
C GLY A 187 -1.03 0.65 10.19
N MET A 188 -1.98 1.40 9.63
CA MET A 188 -3.25 0.82 9.14
C MET A 188 -3.09 0.26 7.73
N LEU A 189 -3.80 -0.82 7.44
CA LEU A 189 -3.78 -1.48 6.14
C LEU A 189 -4.72 -0.78 5.13
N HIS A 190 -4.29 -0.70 3.88
CA HIS A 190 -5.10 -0.28 2.74
C HIS A 190 -4.75 -1.11 1.52
N MET A 191 -5.70 -1.28 0.60
CA MET A 191 -5.51 -2.05 -0.63
C MET A 191 -5.67 -1.16 -1.84
N HIS A 192 -4.71 -1.23 -2.76
CA HIS A 192 -4.84 -0.72 -4.13
C HIS A 192 -5.24 -1.87 -5.03
N ALA A 193 -6.31 -1.72 -5.82
CA ALA A 193 -6.72 -2.75 -6.76
C ALA A 193 -6.99 -2.20 -8.16
N ILE A 194 -6.72 -3.02 -9.17
CA ILE A 194 -7.15 -2.81 -10.56
C ILE A 194 -8.16 -3.89 -10.94
N LEU A 195 -9.19 -3.49 -11.68
CA LEU A 195 -10.36 -4.31 -11.98
C LEU A 195 -10.58 -4.40 -13.49
N TRP A 196 -10.89 -5.60 -13.98
CA TRP A 196 -11.20 -5.85 -15.39
C TRP A 196 -12.70 -6.08 -15.60
N VAL A 197 -13.34 -5.16 -16.31
CA VAL A 197 -14.73 -5.31 -16.76
C VAL A 197 -14.75 -6.23 -17.99
N ARG A 198 -15.68 -7.18 -18.02
CA ARG A 198 -15.87 -8.07 -19.18
C ARG A 198 -16.27 -7.25 -20.40
N GLY A 199 -15.61 -7.51 -21.53
CA GLY A 199 -15.87 -6.78 -22.78
C GLY A 199 -15.30 -5.35 -22.80
N ASN A 200 -14.41 -4.99 -21.86
CA ASN A 200 -13.71 -3.71 -21.92
C ASN A 200 -12.95 -3.56 -23.24
N LEU A 201 -13.02 -2.37 -23.84
CA LEU A 201 -12.46 -2.11 -25.16
C LEU A 201 -10.98 -1.74 -25.07
N ALA A 202 -10.22 -2.09 -26.11
CA ALA A 202 -8.89 -1.53 -26.32
C ALA A 202 -8.99 0.00 -26.47
N PHE A 203 -7.98 0.73 -26.00
CA PHE A 203 -8.04 2.20 -25.92
C PHE A 203 -8.31 2.90 -27.25
N THR A 204 -7.69 2.44 -28.33
CA THR A 204 -7.91 3.02 -29.67
C THR A 204 -9.35 2.84 -30.11
N THR A 205 -9.91 1.63 -29.93
CA THR A 205 -11.31 1.32 -30.22
C THR A 205 -12.26 2.12 -29.33
N LEU A 206 -12.01 2.17 -28.02
CA LEU A 206 -12.79 2.95 -27.06
C LEU A 206 -12.83 4.42 -27.48
N ARG A 207 -11.67 5.03 -27.72
CA ARG A 207 -11.54 6.43 -28.15
C ARG A 207 -12.29 6.69 -29.44
N ASN A 208 -12.10 5.84 -30.45
CA ASN A 208 -12.76 6.01 -31.75
C ASN A 208 -14.29 5.92 -31.62
N ARG A 209 -14.80 5.02 -30.78
CA ARG A 209 -16.24 4.95 -30.51
C ARG A 209 -16.76 6.15 -29.73
N VAL A 210 -16.05 6.59 -28.70
CA VAL A 210 -16.44 7.78 -27.92
C VAL A 210 -16.52 9.03 -28.80
N LEU A 211 -15.62 9.17 -29.80
CA LEU A 211 -15.62 10.31 -30.73
C LEU A 211 -16.59 10.15 -31.91
N GLY A 212 -16.81 8.93 -32.40
CA GLY A 212 -17.57 8.67 -33.63
C GLY A 212 -19.00 8.15 -33.44
N ASP A 213 -19.39 7.75 -32.23
CA ASP A 213 -20.70 7.15 -31.90
C ASP A 213 -21.27 7.85 -30.65
N THR A 214 -22.12 8.86 -30.88
CA THR A 214 -22.70 9.71 -29.83
C THR A 214 -23.58 8.92 -28.86
N GLU A 215 -24.31 7.92 -29.34
CA GLU A 215 -25.13 7.02 -28.53
C GLU A 215 -24.28 6.13 -27.62
N PHE A 216 -23.16 5.62 -28.14
CA PHE A 216 -22.18 4.91 -27.31
C PHE A 216 -21.57 5.82 -26.25
N ALA A 217 -21.14 7.03 -26.61
CA ALA A 217 -20.58 8.00 -25.67
C ALA A 217 -21.58 8.34 -24.56
N ALA A 218 -22.85 8.59 -24.92
CA ALA A 218 -23.91 8.89 -23.95
C ALA A 218 -24.19 7.71 -23.00
N ARG A 219 -24.23 6.47 -23.50
CA ARG A 219 -24.36 5.27 -22.65
C ARG A 219 -23.18 5.09 -21.69
N LEU A 220 -21.95 5.31 -22.18
CA LEU A 220 -20.75 5.18 -21.37
C LEU A 220 -20.70 6.26 -20.27
N ILE A 221 -21.07 7.50 -20.59
CA ILE A 221 -21.22 8.58 -19.60
C ILE A 221 -22.24 8.18 -18.53
N ARG A 222 -23.45 7.73 -18.91
CA ARG A 222 -24.48 7.30 -17.95
C ARG A 222 -23.99 6.19 -17.02
N TYR A 223 -23.29 5.20 -17.57
CA TYR A 223 -22.69 4.12 -16.77
C TYR A 223 -21.64 4.66 -15.79
N LEU A 224 -20.75 5.54 -16.25
CA LEU A 224 -19.71 6.12 -15.39
C LEU A 224 -20.29 7.05 -14.32
N GLU A 225 -21.33 7.82 -14.61
CA GLU A 225 -22.02 8.66 -13.62
C GLU A 225 -22.74 7.83 -12.55
N ALA A 226 -23.32 6.69 -12.92
CA ALA A 226 -23.89 5.74 -11.96
C ALA A 226 -22.81 5.05 -11.10
N THR A 227 -21.57 4.99 -11.59
CA THR A 227 -20.47 4.25 -10.94
C THR A 227 -19.54 5.15 -10.12
N ILE A 228 -19.29 6.38 -10.58
CA ILE A 228 -18.29 7.30 -10.01
C ILE A 228 -18.93 8.67 -9.81
N VAL A 229 -19.05 9.06 -8.55
CA VAL A 229 -19.50 10.38 -8.14
C VAL A 229 -18.29 11.26 -7.83
N GLN A 230 -18.23 12.45 -8.41
CA GLN A 230 -17.18 13.46 -8.13
C GLN A 230 -17.76 14.67 -7.40
N GLY A 231 -18.78 14.44 -6.59
CA GLY A 231 -19.59 15.49 -6.01
C GLY A 231 -20.13 15.14 -4.65
N ILE A 232 -20.86 16.09 -4.09
CA ILE A 232 -21.63 15.97 -2.86
C ILE A 232 -22.97 16.66 -3.11
N ASP A 233 -24.07 16.04 -2.68
CA ASP A 233 -25.39 16.66 -2.71
C ASP A 233 -25.58 17.55 -1.47
N GLU A 234 -25.59 18.86 -1.68
CA GLU A 234 -25.80 19.94 -0.70
C GLU A 234 -27.23 20.13 -0.23
N SER A 235 -28.21 19.55 -0.91
CA SER A 235 -29.59 19.56 -0.46
C SER A 235 -29.86 18.60 0.70
N VAL A 236 -29.05 17.54 0.83
CA VAL A 236 -29.17 16.56 1.91
C VAL A 236 -28.69 17.20 3.22
N PRO A 237 -29.57 17.37 4.24
CA PRO A 237 -29.20 17.98 5.50
C PRO A 237 -28.05 17.22 6.16
N HIS A 238 -26.99 17.93 6.50
CA HIS A 238 -25.89 17.39 7.27
C HIS A 238 -26.02 17.86 8.71
N ASP A 239 -26.48 16.98 9.58
CA ASP A 239 -26.34 17.19 11.01
C ASP A 239 -25.01 16.55 11.46
N PRO A 240 -24.01 17.36 11.88
CA PRO A 240 -22.74 16.85 12.37
C PRO A 240 -22.89 16.07 13.70
N GLU A 241 -23.99 16.25 14.42
CA GLU A 241 -24.31 15.55 15.67
C GLU A 241 -25.07 14.24 15.44
N VAL A 242 -25.73 14.06 14.29
CA VAL A 242 -26.41 12.80 13.95
C VAL A 242 -25.37 11.71 13.66
N ASN A 243 -25.38 10.67 14.48
CA ASN A 243 -24.67 9.44 14.20
C ASN A 243 -25.33 8.74 13.01
N LEU A 244 -24.57 8.56 11.92
CA LEU A 244 -25.04 7.74 10.82
C LEU A 244 -25.27 6.31 11.33
N PRO A 245 -26.34 5.63 10.90
CA PRO A 245 -26.53 4.22 11.21
C PRO A 245 -25.25 3.44 10.88
N SER A 246 -24.87 2.52 11.77
CA SER A 246 -23.68 1.68 11.56
C SER A 246 -23.86 0.70 10.41
N THR A 247 -25.11 0.39 10.04
CA THR A 247 -25.49 -0.53 8.99
C THR A 247 -25.87 0.20 7.70
N PRO A 248 -25.39 -0.25 6.52
CA PRO A 248 -25.85 0.28 5.23
C PRO A 248 -27.34 -0.05 4.99
N PRO A 249 -28.03 0.65 4.07
CA PRO A 249 -29.36 0.28 3.60
C PRO A 249 -29.41 -1.19 3.17
N SER A 250 -30.43 -1.92 3.63
CA SER A 250 -30.53 -3.36 3.45
C SER A 250 -31.52 -3.71 2.34
N ALA A 251 -31.01 -4.21 1.21
CA ALA A 251 -31.84 -4.73 0.12
C ALA A 251 -32.58 -6.06 0.45
N LYS A 252 -32.64 -6.48 1.73
CA LYS A 252 -33.33 -7.70 2.16
C LYS A 252 -34.80 -7.49 2.52
N GLU A 253 -35.19 -6.25 2.79
CA GLU A 253 -36.58 -5.91 3.14
C GLU A 253 -37.43 -5.69 1.89
N ARG A 254 -38.76 -5.67 2.04
CA ARG A 254 -39.70 -5.43 0.94
C ARG A 254 -39.75 -3.94 0.58
N GLU A 255 -38.64 -3.38 0.11
CA GLU A 255 -38.58 -2.04 -0.47
C GLU A 255 -38.61 -2.11 -2.00
N THR A 256 -39.09 -1.05 -2.64
CA THR A 256 -38.99 -0.87 -4.10
C THR A 256 -37.58 -0.43 -4.49
N ASP A 257 -37.18 -0.67 -5.74
CA ASP A 257 -35.89 -0.18 -6.25
C ASP A 257 -35.70 1.32 -6.02
N ALA A 258 -36.75 2.12 -6.21
CA ALA A 258 -36.70 3.57 -6.01
C ALA A 258 -36.42 3.97 -4.56
N GLU A 259 -37.05 3.29 -3.60
CA GLU A 259 -36.82 3.50 -2.16
C GLU A 259 -35.39 3.12 -1.78
N PHE A 260 -34.91 1.97 -2.26
CA PHE A 260 -33.53 1.53 -2.03
C PHE A 260 -32.51 2.54 -2.58
N PHE A 261 -32.68 2.99 -3.83
CA PHE A 261 -31.78 3.96 -4.44
C PHE A 261 -31.80 5.30 -3.71
N LEU A 262 -32.96 5.75 -3.23
CA LEU A 262 -33.07 6.96 -2.42
C LEU A 262 -32.33 6.81 -1.09
N GLY A 263 -32.53 5.70 -0.39
CA GLY A 263 -31.83 5.38 0.86
C GLY A 263 -30.32 5.28 0.67
N LEU A 264 -29.86 4.60 -0.39
CA LEU A 264 -28.45 4.49 -0.75
C LEU A 264 -27.84 5.86 -1.06
N SER A 265 -28.55 6.71 -1.81
CA SER A 265 -28.07 8.06 -2.15
C SER A 265 -27.90 8.92 -0.91
N TYR A 266 -28.91 8.93 -0.01
CA TYR A 266 -28.84 9.66 1.25
C TYR A 266 -27.69 9.17 2.14
N ASP A 267 -27.59 7.85 2.34
CA ASP A 267 -26.60 7.23 3.20
C ASP A 267 -25.18 7.46 2.68
N SER A 268 -24.95 7.14 1.41
CA SER A 268 -23.64 7.22 0.79
C SER A 268 -23.15 8.66 0.64
N ASN A 269 -24.04 9.64 0.35
CA ASN A 269 -23.70 11.06 0.33
C ASN A 269 -23.28 11.55 1.72
N SER A 270 -23.99 11.11 2.77
CA SER A 270 -23.65 11.46 4.15
C SER A 270 -22.30 10.89 4.59
N VAL A 271 -21.97 9.67 4.18
CA VAL A 271 -20.64 9.08 4.37
C VAL A 271 -19.59 9.87 3.60
N ALA A 272 -19.82 10.13 2.30
CA ALA A 272 -18.86 10.81 1.43
C ALA A 272 -18.50 12.21 1.95
N ARG A 273 -19.48 12.96 2.48
CA ARG A 273 -19.24 14.25 3.15
C ARG A 273 -18.21 14.16 4.27
N ARG A 274 -18.23 13.07 5.05
CA ARG A 274 -17.36 12.86 6.21
C ARG A 274 -16.01 12.27 5.84
N THR A 275 -15.94 11.45 4.78
CA THR A 275 -14.77 10.61 4.51
C THR A 275 -14.05 10.90 3.19
N GLN A 276 -14.69 11.58 2.24
CA GLN A 276 -14.17 11.81 0.88
C GLN A 276 -13.71 13.24 0.62
N ILE A 277 -14.01 14.18 1.53
CA ILE A 277 -13.61 15.57 1.41
C ILE A 277 -12.17 15.74 1.87
N HIS A 278 -11.33 16.22 0.96
CA HIS A 278 -9.97 16.63 1.25
C HIS A 278 -9.96 17.94 2.06
N SER A 279 -9.13 18.00 3.11
CA SER A 279 -9.03 19.20 3.96
C SER A 279 -8.51 20.41 3.18
N ARG A 280 -9.23 21.54 3.29
CA ARG A 280 -8.85 22.85 2.72
C ARG A 280 -7.55 23.41 3.30
N HIS A 281 -7.19 23.00 4.51
CA HIS A 281 -5.95 23.40 5.15
C HIS A 281 -4.73 22.59 4.67
N HIS A 282 -4.97 21.54 3.88
CA HIS A 282 -3.98 20.55 3.48
C HIS A 282 -3.26 19.88 4.68
N HIS A 283 -2.59 18.78 4.41
CA HIS A 283 -1.75 18.09 5.39
C HIS A 283 -0.33 17.96 4.85
N SER A 284 0.64 17.61 5.69
CA SER A 284 2.03 17.39 5.27
C SER A 284 2.16 16.40 4.09
N THR A 285 1.25 15.44 3.98
CA THR A 285 1.18 14.48 2.87
C THR A 285 0.88 15.13 1.51
N CYS A 286 0.14 16.26 1.48
CA CYS A 286 -0.14 17.04 0.28
C CYS A 286 1.11 17.63 -0.35
N PHE A 287 2.14 17.87 0.46
CA PHE A 287 3.40 18.49 0.03
C PHE A 287 4.56 17.49 0.05
N LYS A 288 4.29 16.19 0.23
CA LYS A 288 5.32 15.14 0.14
C LYS A 288 5.87 15.07 -1.28
N TYR A 289 7.19 15.01 -1.42
CA TYR A 289 7.92 15.00 -2.70
C TYR A 289 7.83 16.31 -3.49
N ARG A 290 7.61 17.43 -2.79
CA ARG A 290 7.60 18.78 -3.36
C ARG A 290 8.74 18.99 -4.34
N GLN A 291 8.42 19.32 -5.59
CA GLN A 291 9.43 19.71 -6.57
C GLN A 291 10.02 21.07 -6.19
N ARG A 292 11.32 21.26 -6.44
CA ARG A 292 11.96 22.59 -6.34
C ARG A 292 11.60 23.37 -7.60
N GLY A 293 10.68 24.33 -7.51
CA GLY A 293 10.27 25.15 -8.66
C GLY A 293 8.88 25.78 -8.53
N PRO A 294 8.35 26.36 -9.63
CA PRO A 294 6.97 26.85 -9.71
C PRO A 294 6.00 25.72 -9.40
N GLY A 295 4.96 25.98 -8.60
CA GLY A 295 4.02 24.95 -8.13
C GLY A 295 4.39 24.30 -6.79
N LYS A 296 5.37 24.85 -6.05
CA LYS A 296 5.69 24.39 -4.70
C LYS A 296 4.41 24.29 -3.83
N ASP A 297 3.52 25.28 -3.86
CA ASP A 297 2.31 25.30 -3.02
C ASP A 297 1.16 24.46 -3.59
N ALA A 298 1.35 23.79 -4.72
CA ALA A 298 0.32 22.92 -5.30
C ALA A 298 0.16 21.64 -4.49
N CYS A 299 -1.11 21.28 -4.22
CA CYS A 299 -1.43 20.00 -3.61
C CYS A 299 -1.06 18.87 -4.55
N ARG A 300 -0.26 17.91 -4.08
CA ARG A 300 0.09 16.70 -4.82
C ARG A 300 -1.11 15.91 -5.36
N PHE A 301 -2.26 15.98 -4.67
CA PHE A 301 -3.50 15.30 -5.07
C PHE A 301 -4.34 16.11 -6.07
N GLY A 302 -3.85 17.28 -6.52
CA GLY A 302 -4.53 18.14 -7.49
C GLY A 302 -5.74 18.88 -6.92
N MET A 303 -5.75 19.17 -5.62
CA MET A 303 -6.82 19.94 -4.96
C MET A 303 -6.47 21.44 -4.89
N PRO A 304 -7.44 22.35 -5.08
CA PRO A 304 -8.81 22.09 -5.54
C PRO A 304 -8.85 21.67 -7.02
N ARG A 305 -9.83 20.84 -7.38
CA ARG A 305 -10.07 20.41 -8.76
C ARG A 305 -11.09 21.30 -9.44
N ASP A 306 -10.97 21.46 -10.76
CA ASP A 306 -11.92 22.25 -11.56
C ASP A 306 -13.33 21.68 -11.49
N LEU A 307 -14.33 22.55 -11.35
CA LEU A 307 -15.74 22.15 -11.42
C LEU A 307 -16.13 21.82 -12.86
N VAL A 308 -17.00 20.83 -13.01
CA VAL A 308 -17.50 20.38 -14.31
C VAL A 308 -19.02 20.31 -14.18
N PRO A 309 -19.78 21.28 -14.73
CA PRO A 309 -21.23 21.33 -14.52
C PRO A 309 -21.97 20.10 -15.07
N THR A 310 -21.53 19.60 -16.22
CA THR A 310 -22.12 18.44 -16.90
C THR A 310 -21.02 17.57 -17.48
N SER A 311 -21.22 16.24 -17.46
CA SER A 311 -20.27 15.32 -18.06
C SER A 311 -20.11 15.58 -19.56
N LYS A 312 -18.88 15.50 -20.06
CA LYS A 312 -18.57 15.80 -21.47
C LYS A 312 -17.41 14.97 -22.01
N VAL A 313 -17.39 14.80 -23.32
CA VAL A 313 -16.25 14.26 -24.08
C VAL A 313 -15.42 15.42 -24.62
N ASP A 314 -14.10 15.37 -24.48
CA ASP A 314 -13.21 16.34 -25.11
C ASP A 314 -12.77 15.92 -26.53
N GLU A 315 -12.05 16.80 -27.21
CA GLU A 315 -11.51 16.55 -28.57
C GLU A 315 -10.58 15.33 -28.66
N PHE A 316 -10.02 14.90 -27.52
CA PHE A 316 -9.14 13.73 -27.44
C PHE A 316 -9.91 12.44 -27.15
N GLY A 317 -11.23 12.50 -26.97
CA GLY A 317 -12.08 11.36 -26.64
C GLY A 317 -12.01 10.96 -25.16
N LEU A 318 -11.60 11.87 -24.27
CA LEU A 318 -11.62 11.66 -22.83
C LEU A 318 -12.94 12.13 -22.24
N ILE A 319 -13.51 11.32 -21.35
CA ILE A 319 -14.71 11.67 -20.60
C ILE A 319 -14.32 12.41 -19.33
N HIS A 320 -14.86 13.61 -19.17
CA HIS A 320 -14.81 14.42 -17.96
C HIS A 320 -16.17 14.30 -17.28
N LEU A 321 -16.22 13.67 -16.10
CA LEU A 321 -17.46 13.52 -15.34
C LEU A 321 -17.85 14.83 -14.66
N ALA A 322 -19.15 15.04 -14.48
CA ALA A 322 -19.69 16.13 -13.70
C ALA A 322 -19.08 16.16 -12.28
N ARG A 323 -18.68 17.36 -11.85
CA ARG A 323 -18.05 17.65 -10.56
C ARG A 323 -18.65 18.93 -10.03
N ASN A 324 -19.45 18.80 -8.96
CA ASN A 324 -20.03 19.95 -8.25
C ASN A 324 -19.22 20.34 -6.99
N HIS A 325 -18.22 19.54 -6.57
CA HIS A 325 -17.42 19.83 -5.38
C HIS A 325 -15.90 19.67 -5.63
N ALA A 326 -15.16 20.77 -5.54
CA ALA A 326 -13.74 20.85 -5.92
C ALA A 326 -12.78 20.07 -5.01
N TRP A 327 -13.21 19.72 -3.79
CA TRP A 327 -12.36 19.10 -2.77
C TRP A 327 -12.70 17.63 -2.51
N THR A 328 -13.64 17.05 -3.27
CA THR A 328 -14.08 15.66 -3.09
C THR A 328 -13.25 14.72 -3.95
N ASN A 329 -12.74 13.65 -3.36
CA ASN A 329 -12.17 12.55 -4.13
C ASN A 329 -13.29 11.80 -4.87
N PRO A 330 -13.07 11.30 -6.10
CA PRO A 330 -14.05 10.46 -6.76
C PRO A 330 -14.37 9.20 -5.94
N TRP A 331 -15.66 8.95 -5.71
CA TRP A 331 -16.16 7.85 -4.87
C TRP A 331 -17.27 7.07 -5.59
N ASN A 332 -17.64 5.92 -5.03
CA ASN A 332 -18.74 5.07 -5.50
C ASN A 332 -19.77 4.94 -4.36
N PRO A 333 -21.08 5.09 -4.63
CA PRO A 333 -22.12 5.04 -3.60
C PRO A 333 -22.18 3.74 -2.80
N ALA A 334 -22.13 2.60 -3.47
CA ALA A 334 -22.21 1.30 -2.83
C ALA A 334 -20.99 1.04 -1.93
N ILE A 335 -19.78 1.36 -2.41
CA ILE A 335 -18.55 1.24 -1.60
C ILE A 335 -18.59 2.22 -0.42
N ALA A 336 -19.06 3.47 -0.60
CA ALA A 336 -19.16 4.43 0.50
C ALA A 336 -20.06 3.89 1.62
N SER A 337 -21.25 3.40 1.25
CA SER A 337 -22.24 2.88 2.19
C SER A 337 -21.72 1.63 2.93
N CYS A 338 -21.12 0.67 2.22
CA CYS A 338 -20.63 -0.56 2.84
C CYS A 338 -19.35 -0.38 3.68
N VAL A 339 -18.42 0.48 3.24
CA VAL A 339 -17.10 0.60 3.89
C VAL A 339 -17.10 1.67 4.98
N ARG A 340 -17.97 2.70 4.87
CA ARG A 340 -18.11 3.81 5.83
C ARG A 340 -16.80 4.57 6.10
N SER A 341 -15.82 4.48 5.19
CA SER A 341 -14.51 5.12 5.31
C SER A 341 -14.09 5.76 3.98
N ASN A 342 -12.87 6.28 3.92
CA ASN A 342 -12.32 6.81 2.69
C ASN A 342 -11.99 5.66 1.72
N HIS A 343 -12.33 5.86 0.45
CA HIS A 343 -11.97 5.00 -0.66
C HIS A 343 -11.88 5.86 -1.92
N ASP A 344 -11.01 5.47 -2.85
CA ASP A 344 -10.90 6.18 -4.13
C ASP A 344 -11.33 5.24 -5.26
N ILE A 345 -11.95 5.78 -6.31
CA ILE A 345 -12.21 5.06 -7.56
C ILE A 345 -11.81 5.90 -8.77
N SER A 346 -11.26 5.27 -9.80
CA SER A 346 -10.94 5.95 -11.04
C SER A 346 -11.10 5.04 -12.24
N TRP A 347 -11.79 5.53 -13.27
CA TRP A 347 -11.81 4.89 -14.57
C TRP A 347 -10.47 5.04 -15.31
N ILE A 348 -10.07 4.03 -16.07
CA ILE A 348 -8.78 3.95 -16.77
C ILE A 348 -9.04 3.95 -18.29
N PRO A 349 -9.11 5.13 -18.94
CA PRO A 349 -9.40 5.22 -20.37
C PRO A 349 -8.17 5.31 -21.28
N THR A 350 -6.96 5.34 -20.73
CA THR A 350 -5.74 5.53 -21.53
C THR A 350 -4.60 4.61 -21.13
N VAL A 351 -3.72 4.32 -22.11
CA VAL A 351 -2.46 3.58 -21.89
C VAL A 351 -1.63 4.27 -20.84
N SER A 352 -1.46 5.59 -20.94
CA SER A 352 -0.65 6.36 -20.01
C SER A 352 -1.17 6.23 -18.58
N LYS A 353 -2.49 6.36 -18.36
CA LYS A 353 -3.07 6.19 -17.03
C LYS A 353 -2.91 4.77 -16.52
N SER A 354 -3.11 3.76 -17.38
CA SER A 354 -2.88 2.37 -17.00
C SER A 354 -1.42 2.12 -16.62
N LEU A 355 -0.45 2.55 -17.42
CA LEU A 355 0.96 2.39 -17.13
C LEU A 355 1.33 3.13 -15.83
N SER A 356 0.93 4.39 -15.69
CA SER A 356 1.13 5.15 -14.45
C SER A 356 0.55 4.47 -13.23
N LEU A 357 -0.62 3.81 -13.35
CA LEU A 357 -1.23 3.05 -12.25
C LEU A 357 -0.48 1.76 -11.95
N ILE A 358 0.00 1.03 -12.96
CA ILE A 358 0.85 -0.16 -12.74
C ILE A 358 2.11 0.23 -11.96
N TYR A 359 2.77 1.31 -12.39
CA TYR A 359 3.91 1.85 -11.66
C TYR A 359 3.49 2.30 -10.27
N TYR A 360 2.43 3.11 -10.14
CA TYR A 360 1.93 3.59 -8.85
C TYR A 360 1.63 2.46 -7.87
N ILE A 361 0.85 1.44 -8.24
CA ILE A 361 0.44 0.33 -7.35
C ILE A 361 1.65 -0.50 -6.94
N THR A 362 2.61 -0.66 -7.84
CA THR A 362 3.83 -1.42 -7.54
C THR A 362 4.91 -0.59 -6.84
N ASP A 363 4.90 0.74 -7.01
CA ASP A 363 5.84 1.69 -6.40
C ASP A 363 5.34 2.22 -5.04
N TYR A 364 4.03 2.36 -4.82
CA TYR A 364 3.48 2.59 -3.48
C TYR A 364 3.79 1.41 -2.58
N ALA A 365 3.77 0.20 -3.13
CA ALA A 365 4.27 -0.98 -2.42
C ALA A 365 5.77 -0.84 -2.12
N THR A 366 6.55 -0.08 -2.89
CA THR A 366 8.01 0.10 -2.70
C THR A 366 8.41 1.14 -1.66
N LYS A 367 7.46 1.83 -1.02
CA LYS A 367 7.75 3.08 -0.33
C LYS A 367 8.74 3.01 0.82
N ASP A 368 8.99 1.83 1.38
CA ASP A 368 10.14 1.51 2.19
C ASP A 368 10.40 -0.01 2.01
N ASP A 369 11.67 -0.44 2.02
CA ASP A 369 12.11 -1.77 2.52
C ASP A 369 13.54 -2.19 2.11
N VAL A 370 14.26 -1.40 1.31
CA VAL A 370 15.73 -1.44 1.01
C VAL A 370 15.95 -1.18 -0.49
N SER A 371 16.68 -0.11 -0.83
CA SER A 371 17.01 0.22 -2.22
C SER A 371 18.01 -0.77 -2.82
N PRO A 372 18.08 -0.94 -4.16
CA PRO A 372 19.06 -1.82 -4.79
C PRO A 372 20.51 -1.57 -4.35
N TRP A 373 20.93 -0.30 -4.17
CA TRP A 373 22.29 0.01 -3.68
C TRP A 373 22.53 -0.49 -2.25
N GLN A 374 21.51 -0.43 -1.38
CA GLN A 374 21.64 -0.92 0.00
C GLN A 374 21.81 -2.44 0.04
N MET A 375 21.26 -3.18 -0.94
CA MET A 375 21.50 -4.61 -1.07
C MET A 375 22.97 -4.90 -1.42
N VAL A 376 23.52 -4.19 -2.39
CA VAL A 376 24.93 -4.34 -2.80
C VAL A 376 25.88 -3.92 -1.67
N ALA A 377 25.58 -2.81 -0.97
CA ALA A 377 26.37 -2.38 0.18
C ALA A 377 26.34 -3.41 1.34
N LYS A 378 25.21 -4.07 1.57
CA LYS A 378 25.13 -5.18 2.54
C LYS A 378 25.95 -6.40 2.11
N ALA A 379 26.00 -6.69 0.81
CA ALA A 379 26.84 -7.75 0.28
C ALA A 379 28.34 -7.44 0.50
N ALA A 380 28.78 -6.19 0.27
CA ALA A 380 30.14 -5.75 0.57
C ALA A 380 30.49 -5.96 2.05
N LEU A 381 29.62 -5.53 2.96
CA LEU A 381 29.81 -5.69 4.39
C LEU A 381 29.86 -7.17 4.81
N LEU A 382 29.04 -8.02 4.18
CA LEU A 382 29.06 -9.46 4.44
C LEU A 382 30.36 -10.10 3.95
N LYS A 383 30.82 -9.77 2.74
CA LYS A 383 32.10 -10.26 2.20
C LYS A 383 33.26 -9.84 3.10
N GLN A 384 33.32 -8.58 3.52
CA GLN A 384 34.34 -8.08 4.45
C GLN A 384 34.33 -8.85 5.78
N ARG A 385 33.15 -9.22 6.31
CA ARG A 385 33.05 -10.04 7.52
C ARG A 385 33.53 -11.46 7.31
N ILE A 386 33.24 -12.06 6.15
CA ILE A 386 33.69 -13.41 5.79
C ILE A 386 35.22 -13.43 5.67
N GLU A 387 35.80 -12.50 4.90
CA GLU A 387 37.26 -12.39 4.73
C GLU A 387 37.98 -12.17 6.06
N ARG A 388 37.42 -11.33 6.95
CA ARG A 388 37.95 -11.15 8.31
C ARG A 388 37.85 -12.41 9.16
N ALA A 389 36.79 -13.20 9.00
CA ALA A 389 36.62 -14.46 9.74
C ALA A 389 37.53 -15.56 9.21
N GLU A 390 37.79 -15.60 7.91
CA GLU A 390 38.76 -16.51 7.27
C GLU A 390 40.20 -16.14 7.63
N ALA A 391 40.50 -14.86 7.79
CA ALA A 391 41.80 -14.36 8.26
C ALA A 391 41.97 -14.42 9.78
N ALA A 392 40.91 -14.68 10.55
CA ALA A 392 40.99 -14.82 11.99
C ALA A 392 41.59 -16.18 12.37
N GLU A 393 42.47 -16.20 13.36
CA GLU A 393 43.01 -17.45 13.90
C GLU A 393 41.89 -18.35 14.44
N LEU A 394 42.07 -19.67 14.30
CA LEU A 394 41.15 -20.67 14.85
C LEU A 394 40.92 -20.36 16.34
N PRO A 395 39.65 -20.35 16.82
CA PRO A 395 39.35 -19.98 18.19
C PRO A 395 40.13 -20.88 19.13
N THR A 396 40.92 -20.27 20.01
CA THR A 396 41.71 -21.01 20.99
C THR A 396 40.77 -21.78 21.94
N ARG A 397 41.32 -22.76 22.65
CA ARG A 397 40.55 -23.52 23.66
C ARG A 397 39.93 -22.60 24.73
N THR A 398 40.50 -21.41 24.94
CA THR A 398 40.00 -20.35 25.82
C THR A 398 38.83 -19.59 25.18
N ASP A 399 38.88 -19.30 23.88
CA ASP A 399 37.79 -18.64 23.14
C ASP A 399 36.54 -19.52 23.06
N LEU A 400 36.72 -20.83 22.86
CA LEU A 400 35.61 -21.80 22.88
C LEU A 400 34.97 -21.88 24.27
N ARG A 401 35.78 -21.83 25.35
CA ARG A 401 35.30 -21.81 26.74
C ARG A 401 34.56 -20.52 27.10
N LEU A 402 34.99 -19.38 26.54
CA LEU A 402 34.32 -18.08 26.67
C LEU A 402 33.01 -18.02 25.85
N ARG A 403 32.94 -18.74 24.73
CA ARG A 403 31.73 -18.89 23.90
C ARG A 403 30.65 -19.72 24.60
N ASP A 404 31.04 -20.85 25.22
CA ASP A 404 30.15 -21.66 26.06
C ASP A 404 29.60 -20.87 27.24
N LYS A 405 30.46 -20.16 27.99
CA LYS A 405 30.03 -19.26 29.08
C LYS A 405 29.24 -18.03 28.61
N GLY A 406 29.34 -17.69 27.31
CA GLY A 406 28.68 -16.54 26.70
C GLY A 406 27.27 -16.83 26.16
N LEU A 407 26.94 -18.10 25.92
CA LEU A 407 25.63 -18.55 25.46
C LEU A 407 24.56 -18.42 26.56
N ASP A 408 24.93 -18.63 27.83
CA ASP A 408 24.03 -18.48 28.99
C ASP A 408 23.50 -17.05 29.18
N ASN A 409 24.22 -16.05 28.66
CA ASN A 409 23.84 -14.62 28.72
C ASN A 409 23.55 -14.01 27.34
N PHE A 410 23.39 -14.86 26.31
CA PHE A 410 23.23 -14.42 24.92
C PHE A 410 21.97 -13.55 24.73
N ALA A 411 20.85 -13.96 25.34
CA ALA A 411 19.60 -13.19 25.32
C ALA A 411 19.76 -11.78 25.98
N LEU A 412 20.48 -11.70 27.10
CA LEU A 412 20.74 -10.45 27.82
C LEU A 412 21.66 -9.50 27.02
N ARG A 413 22.61 -10.05 26.25
CA ARG A 413 23.48 -9.28 25.35
C ARG A 413 22.77 -8.81 24.09
N CYS A 414 21.87 -9.63 23.52
CA CYS A 414 20.98 -9.19 22.44
C CYS A 414 20.12 -8.01 22.87
N PHE A 415 19.55 -8.05 24.09
CA PHE A 415 18.78 -6.95 24.68
C PHE A 415 19.62 -5.67 24.86
N ASN A 416 20.85 -5.78 25.40
CA ASN A 416 21.74 -4.63 25.62
C ASN A 416 22.35 -4.04 24.33
N THR A 417 22.40 -4.81 23.24
CA THR A 417 22.88 -4.33 21.94
C THR A 417 21.79 -3.57 21.18
N LEU A 418 20.52 -3.97 21.37
CA LEU A 418 19.36 -3.24 20.85
C LEU A 418 19.21 -1.86 21.53
N THR A 419 19.46 -1.76 22.84
CA THR A 419 19.42 -0.46 23.55
C THR A 419 20.57 0.47 23.15
N ARG A 420 21.77 -0.04 22.85
CA ARG A 420 22.89 0.78 22.35
C ARG A 420 22.76 1.19 20.88
N SER A 421 21.98 0.48 20.09
CA SER A 421 21.74 0.80 18.67
C SER A 421 20.66 1.87 18.46
N GLY A 422 19.87 2.17 19.50
CA GLY A 422 18.83 3.20 19.49
C GLY A 422 19.36 4.63 19.58
N ASP A 423 20.61 4.84 19.98
CA ASP A 423 21.10 6.15 20.41
C ASP A 423 21.97 6.90 19.36
N LYS A 424 21.98 6.44 18.10
CA LYS A 424 22.71 7.12 17.00
C LYS A 424 21.85 7.49 15.78
N ARG A 425 20.52 7.51 15.89
CA ARG A 425 19.64 8.08 14.85
C ARG A 425 18.45 8.85 15.42
N ARG A 426 18.70 10.06 15.93
CA ARG A 426 17.74 11.18 15.92
C ARG A 426 18.50 12.51 15.78
N PRO A 427 18.34 13.27 14.69
CA PRO A 427 18.63 14.69 14.70
C PRO A 427 17.36 15.46 15.10
N GLY A 428 17.43 16.25 16.17
CA GLY A 428 16.48 17.31 16.47
C GLY A 428 15.61 17.07 17.71
N GLY A 429 15.88 17.86 18.76
CA GLY A 429 15.02 17.97 19.94
C GLY A 429 15.76 18.53 21.15
N LYS A 430 15.94 19.85 21.21
CA LYS A 430 16.30 20.57 22.44
C LYS A 430 15.24 20.28 23.51
N HIS A 431 15.63 19.69 24.63
CA HIS A 431 15.18 19.94 26.01
C HIS A 431 15.38 18.69 26.86
N LEU A 432 16.43 18.70 27.68
CA LEU A 432 16.40 18.43 29.13
C LEU A 432 17.87 18.41 29.59
N ALA A 433 18.43 19.60 29.81
CA ALA A 433 19.57 19.78 30.68
C ALA A 433 19.01 20.39 31.95
N GLN A 434 18.75 19.55 32.94
CA GLN A 434 18.61 19.92 34.35
C GLN A 434 18.41 18.62 35.12
N LEU A 435 19.51 18.13 35.68
CA LEU A 435 19.64 17.62 37.05
C LEU A 435 21.03 16.96 37.14
N THR A 436 21.71 17.21 38.26
CA THR A 436 23.03 16.69 38.68
C THR A 436 24.27 17.37 38.08
N ASN A 437 24.76 18.46 38.69
CA ASN A 437 25.76 18.36 39.77
C ASN A 437 26.03 19.73 40.44
N PRO A 438 26.49 19.75 41.71
CA PRO A 438 26.62 20.93 42.54
C PRO A 438 28.04 21.53 42.54
N LEU A 439 28.11 22.82 42.89
CA LEU A 439 29.14 23.51 43.68
C LEU A 439 30.57 23.72 43.13
N HIS A 440 31.05 24.96 43.38
CA HIS A 440 32.43 25.49 43.43
C HIS A 440 33.18 25.68 42.09
N ASP A 441 33.84 26.80 41.75
CA ASP A 441 34.35 28.00 42.45
C ASP A 441 34.40 29.20 41.47
N GLN A 442 33.91 30.39 41.83
CA GLN A 442 34.70 31.60 42.16
C GLN A 442 35.84 31.97 41.18
N LEU A 443 35.56 32.88 40.24
CA LEU A 443 36.06 34.27 40.17
C LEU A 443 35.51 34.99 38.93
#